data_AF-A0A353AZI0-F1
#
_entry.id   AF-A0A353AZI0-F1
#
_cell.length_a   1.000
_cell.length_b   1.000
_cell.length_c   1.000
_cell.angle_alpha   90.00
_cell.angle_beta   90.00
_cell.angle_gamma   90.00
#
_symmetry.space_group_name_H-M   'P 1'
#
loop_
_entity.id
_entity.type
_entity.pdbx_description
1 polymer ?
#
loop_
_entity_poly.entity_id
_entity_poly.type
_entity_poly.pdbx_seq_one_letter_code
_entity_poly.pdbx_strand_id
1 'polypeptide(L)'
;MQSDVCELYYHAPLACPRFLTLSYVRSGPKTSLSTFYAATLMLDEIARLKQTGAIVCNVSSDRLTDRLLARWGWDEHCESWTGRHFIKRLYGDYPRIPEVWRKRLRLSRS
;
A
#
# COMPACT_ATOMS: atom_id res chain seq x y z
N MET A 1 -7.51 -8.25 -23.53
CA MET A 1 -7.08 -9.21 -22.50
C MET A 1 -7.34 -8.61 -21.13
N GLN A 2 -8.19 -9.21 -20.29
CA GLN A 2 -8.41 -8.77 -18.90
C GLN A 2 -7.67 -9.76 -17.99
N SER A 3 -6.51 -9.38 -17.49
CA SER A 3 -5.63 -10.18 -16.63
C SER A 3 -5.82 -9.81 -15.15
N ASP A 4 -5.56 -10.77 -14.25
CA ASP A 4 -5.51 -10.53 -12.80
C ASP A 4 -4.22 -9.79 -12.44
N VAL A 5 -4.25 -8.47 -12.60
CA VAL A 5 -3.09 -7.57 -12.41
C VAL A 5 -3.51 -6.38 -11.57
N CYS A 6 -2.59 -5.93 -10.70
CA CYS A 6 -2.70 -4.70 -9.94
C CYS A 6 -1.40 -3.90 -10.11
N GLU A 7 -1.52 -2.63 -10.42
CA GLU A 7 -0.37 -1.72 -10.55
C GLU A 7 -0.46 -0.61 -9.51
N LEU A 8 0.66 -0.36 -8.84
CA LEU A 8 0.80 0.70 -7.85
C LEU A 8 1.71 1.78 -8.40
N TYR A 9 1.19 3.00 -8.49
CA TYR A 9 1.95 4.18 -8.84
C TYR A 9 2.29 4.92 -7.56
N TYR A 10 3.57 4.96 -7.22
CA TYR A 10 4.07 5.58 -6.01
C TYR A 10 5.28 6.46 -6.29
N HIS A 11 5.52 7.43 -5.42
CA HIS A 11 6.72 8.27 -5.47
C HIS A 11 7.17 8.67 -4.06
N ALA A 12 8.42 9.05 -3.92
CA ALA A 12 8.96 9.64 -2.70
C ALA A 12 9.17 11.15 -2.94
N PRO A 13 8.43 12.04 -2.25
CA PRO A 13 8.61 13.48 -2.42
C PRO A 13 10.01 13.93 -2.02
N LEU A 14 10.65 14.79 -2.83
CA LEU A 14 12.01 15.26 -2.57
C LEU A 14 12.15 16.02 -1.24
N ALA A 15 11.15 16.84 -0.88
CA ALA A 15 11.14 17.61 0.36
C ALA A 15 10.92 16.73 1.61
N CYS A 16 10.32 15.56 1.45
CA CYS A 16 9.91 14.67 2.52
C CYS A 16 10.36 13.22 2.24
N PRO A 17 11.67 12.93 2.19
CA PRO A 17 12.20 11.66 1.69
C PRO A 17 11.84 10.45 2.58
N ARG A 18 11.39 10.69 3.81
CA ARG A 18 10.91 9.66 4.73
C ARG A 18 9.46 9.26 4.47
N PHE A 19 8.78 9.86 3.49
CA PHE A 19 7.41 9.54 3.12
C PHE A 19 7.36 8.88 1.74
N LEU A 20 6.44 7.94 1.60
CA LEU A 20 6.09 7.34 0.32
C LEU A 20 4.63 7.68 0.01
N THR A 21 4.39 8.28 -1.15
CA THR A 21 3.03 8.61 -1.58
C THR A 21 2.55 7.54 -2.55
N LEU A 22 1.45 6.85 -2.22
CA LEU A 22 0.71 6.01 -3.16
C LEU A 22 -0.30 6.90 -3.89
N SER A 23 0.04 7.28 -5.12
CA SER A 23 -0.71 8.25 -5.92
C SER A 23 -1.89 7.64 -6.65
N TYR A 24 -1.72 6.42 -7.17
CA TYR A 24 -2.75 5.77 -7.96
C TYR A 24 -2.62 4.24 -7.91
N VAL A 25 -3.77 3.58 -7.90
CA VAL A 25 -3.87 2.13 -8.03
C VAL A 25 -4.68 1.84 -9.28
N ARG A 26 -4.11 1.04 -10.18
CA ARG A 26 -4.82 0.52 -11.34
C ARG A 26 -5.13 -0.96 -11.13
N SER A 27 -6.41 -1.30 -11.16
CA SER A 27 -6.88 -2.69 -11.15
C SER A 27 -7.86 -2.91 -12.30
N GLY A 28 -7.80 -4.09 -12.92
CA GLY A 28 -8.72 -4.48 -13.98
C GLY A 28 -10.01 -5.10 -13.42
N PRO A 29 -11.03 -5.33 -14.27
CA PRO A 29 -12.31 -5.92 -13.84
C PRO A 29 -12.19 -7.33 -13.23
N LYS A 30 -11.10 -8.05 -13.53
CA LYS A 30 -10.82 -9.40 -13.04
C LYS A 30 -9.76 -9.44 -11.94
N THR A 31 -9.33 -8.29 -11.42
CA THR A 31 -8.32 -8.24 -10.35
C THR A 31 -8.92 -8.81 -9.08
N SER A 32 -8.29 -9.87 -8.57
CA SER A 32 -8.73 -10.50 -7.33
C SER A 32 -8.32 -9.67 -6.11
N LEU A 33 -9.08 -9.78 -5.02
CA LEU A 33 -8.70 -9.14 -3.75
C LEU A 33 -7.33 -9.65 -3.25
N SER A 34 -7.00 -10.92 -3.56
CA SER A 34 -5.67 -11.49 -3.30
C SER A 34 -4.56 -10.76 -4.04
N THR A 35 -4.75 -10.44 -5.32
CA THR A 35 -3.76 -9.67 -6.11
C THR A 35 -3.63 -8.26 -5.58
N PHE A 36 -4.74 -7.62 -5.22
CA PHE A 36 -4.70 -6.30 -4.61
C PHE A 36 -3.96 -6.30 -3.26
N TYR A 37 -4.26 -7.26 -2.38
CA TYR A 37 -3.56 -7.44 -1.12
C TYR A 37 -2.08 -7.78 -1.30
N ALA A 38 -1.74 -8.60 -2.28
CA ALA A 38 -0.35 -8.89 -2.61
C ALA A 38 0.41 -7.62 -3.04
N ALA A 39 -0.25 -6.74 -3.80
CA ALA A 39 0.33 -5.46 -4.19
C ALA A 39 0.58 -4.56 -2.96
N THR A 40 -0.34 -4.51 -1.98
CA THR A 40 -0.12 -3.72 -0.76
C THR A 40 1.03 -4.28 0.09
N LEU A 41 1.19 -5.61 0.16
CA LEU A 41 2.37 -6.23 0.79
C LEU A 41 3.67 -5.85 0.09
N MET A 42 3.67 -5.81 -1.25
CA MET A 42 4.84 -5.35 -2.01
C MET A 42 5.18 -3.89 -1.72
N LEU A 43 4.17 -3.03 -1.53
CA LEU A 43 4.38 -1.64 -1.15
C LEU A 43 5.01 -1.52 0.24
N ASP A 44 4.60 -2.35 1.20
CA ASP A 44 5.22 -2.42 2.52
C ASP A 44 6.71 -2.82 2.43
N GLU A 45 7.05 -3.79 1.57
CA GLU A 45 8.44 -4.20 1.36
C GLU A 45 9.28 -3.13 0.67
N ILE A 46 8.71 -2.40 -0.29
CA ILE A 46 9.37 -1.23 -0.91
C ILE A 46 9.65 -0.17 0.16
N ALA A 47 8.69 0.10 1.04
CA ALA A 47 8.86 1.03 2.14
C ALA A 47 9.96 0.57 3.11
N ARG A 48 10.04 -0.74 3.41
CA ARG A 48 11.15 -1.32 4.18
C ARG A 48 12.50 -1.12 3.51
N LEU A 49 12.62 -1.45 2.22
CA LEU A 49 13.87 -1.29 1.48
C LEU A 49 14.31 0.19 1.40
N LYS A 50 13.35 1.12 1.30
CA LYS A 50 13.60 2.56 1.28
C LYS A 50 13.74 3.20 2.66
N GLN A 51 13.59 2.43 3.73
CA GLN A 51 13.60 2.93 5.10
C GLN A 51 12.58 4.06 5.34
N THR A 52 11.40 3.94 4.74
CA THR A 52 10.33 4.93 4.80
C THR A 52 9.66 4.95 6.18
N GLY A 53 9.41 6.14 6.73
CA GLY A 53 8.70 6.32 8.01
C GLY A 53 7.18 6.16 7.91
N ALA A 54 6.57 6.58 6.81
CA ALA A 54 5.14 6.40 6.58
C ALA A 54 4.77 6.38 5.09
N ILE A 55 3.67 5.70 4.78
CA ILE A 55 3.04 5.71 3.46
C ILE A 55 1.75 6.52 3.54
N VAL A 56 1.49 7.40 2.58
CA VAL A 56 0.27 8.21 2.52
C VAL A 56 -0.48 7.98 1.21
N CYS A 57 -1.81 8.06 1.25
CA CYS A 57 -2.63 7.98 0.05
C CYS A 57 -3.97 8.72 0.24
N ASN A 58 -4.63 8.99 -0.89
CA ASN A 58 -6.03 9.42 -0.92
C ASN A 58 -6.85 8.32 -1.60
N VAL A 59 -7.97 7.94 -0.99
CA VAL A 59 -8.86 6.88 -1.48
C VAL A 59 -10.13 7.51 -2.01
N SER A 60 -10.28 7.49 -3.34
CA SER A 60 -11.49 7.94 -4.03
C SER A 60 -12.45 6.80 -4.40
N SER A 61 -12.10 5.54 -4.09
CA SER A 61 -12.91 4.38 -4.42
C SER A 61 -13.71 3.86 -3.22
N ASP A 62 -15.02 3.74 -3.38
CA ASP A 62 -15.93 3.22 -2.34
C ASP A 62 -15.78 1.71 -2.11
N ARG A 63 -15.10 1.00 -3.03
CA ARG A 63 -14.79 -0.43 -2.87
C ARG A 63 -13.77 -0.68 -1.76
N LEU A 64 -12.98 0.33 -1.41
CA LEU A 64 -12.02 0.27 -0.33
C LEU A 64 -12.64 0.89 0.91
N THR A 65 -13.29 0.07 1.72
CA THR A 65 -13.90 0.52 2.98
C THR A 65 -12.83 0.83 4.03
N ASP A 66 -13.10 1.75 4.94
CA ASP A 66 -12.18 2.12 6.03
C ASP A 66 -11.81 0.91 6.89
N ARG A 67 -12.77 0.04 7.17
CA ARG A 67 -12.53 -1.21 7.92
C ARG A 67 -11.50 -2.12 7.25
N LEU A 68 -11.52 -2.20 5.91
CA LEU A 68 -10.55 -2.99 5.16
C LEU A 68 -9.16 -2.36 5.23
N LEU A 69 -9.10 -1.04 5.08
CA LEU A 69 -7.86 -0.27 5.18
C LEU A 69 -7.24 -0.38 6.58
N ALA A 70 -8.04 -0.21 7.64
CA ALA A 70 -7.63 -0.41 9.03
C ALA A 70 -7.10 -1.81 9.29
N ARG A 71 -7.76 -2.85 8.76
CA ARG A 71 -7.28 -4.23 8.84
C ARG A 71 -5.89 -4.42 8.20
N TRP A 72 -5.54 -3.58 7.23
CA TRP A 72 -4.24 -3.60 6.56
C TRP A 72 -3.25 -2.57 7.11
N GLY A 73 -3.56 -1.97 8.27
CA GLY A 73 -2.70 -1.06 9.00
C GLY A 73 -2.71 0.38 8.49
N TRP A 74 -3.76 0.77 7.78
CA TRP A 74 -3.98 2.15 7.38
C TRP A 74 -4.91 2.84 8.36
N ASP A 75 -4.52 4.02 8.83
CA ASP A 75 -5.34 4.89 9.64
C ASP A 75 -5.80 6.07 8.80
N GLU A 76 -7.02 6.55 9.04
CA GLU A 76 -7.44 7.83 8.48
C GLU A 76 -6.61 8.95 9.10
N HIS A 77 -6.30 9.98 8.31
CA HIS A 77 -5.62 11.18 8.77
C HIS A 77 -6.13 12.39 8.01
N CYS A 78 -5.78 13.59 8.47
CA CYS A 78 -6.20 14.83 7.85
C CYS A 78 -7.73 14.90 7.68
N GLU A 79 -8.48 14.49 8.72
CA GLU A 79 -9.96 14.45 8.72
C GLU A 79 -10.60 15.82 8.44
N SER A 80 -9.86 16.91 8.64
CA SER A 80 -10.29 18.27 8.32
C SER A 80 -10.16 18.64 6.84
N TRP A 81 -9.56 17.78 6.00
CA TRP A 81 -9.33 18.01 4.58
C TRP A 81 -10.34 17.24 3.74
N THR A 82 -10.79 17.82 2.64
CA THR A 82 -11.72 17.16 1.72
C THR A 82 -11.11 15.88 1.14
N GLY A 83 -11.89 14.79 1.15
CA GLY A 83 -11.49 13.48 0.65
C GLY A 83 -11.12 12.52 1.78
N ARG A 84 -10.81 11.26 1.41
CA ARG A 84 -10.47 10.22 2.39
C ARG A 84 -8.97 9.97 2.35
N HIS A 85 -8.26 10.57 3.31
CA HIS A 85 -6.79 10.51 3.34
C HIS A 85 -6.34 9.47 4.35
N PHE A 86 -5.51 8.53 3.92
CA PHE A 86 -5.00 7.46 4.79
C PHE A 86 -3.48 7.54 4.93
N ILE A 87 -3.01 7.12 6.10
CA ILE A 87 -1.60 6.97 6.43
C ILE A 87 -1.34 5.58 7.01
N LYS A 88 -0.24 4.97 6.58
CA LYS A 88 0.32 3.77 7.20
C LYS A 88 1.63 4.12 7.85
N ARG A 89 1.66 4.10 9.18
CA ARG A 89 2.82 4.47 10.00
C ARG A 89 3.73 3.27 10.19
N LEU A 90 5.00 3.42 9.85
CA LEU A 90 6.00 2.34 9.89
C LEU A 90 7.09 2.67 10.91
N TYR A 91 7.68 3.87 10.82
CA TYR A 91 8.69 4.38 11.76
C TYR A 91 9.82 3.40 12.13
N GLY A 92 10.24 2.56 11.18
CA GLY A 92 11.28 1.55 11.39
C GLY A 92 10.75 0.16 11.76
N ASP A 93 9.46 0.05 12.09
CA ASP A 93 8.76 -1.23 12.23
C ASP A 93 7.92 -1.49 10.97
N TYR A 94 8.36 -2.48 10.18
CA TYR A 94 7.74 -2.79 8.90
C TYR A 94 6.93 -4.09 9.01
N PRO A 95 5.68 -4.13 8.51
CA PRO A 95 4.87 -5.33 8.50
C PRO A 95 5.64 -6.49 7.87
N ARG A 96 5.78 -7.60 8.61
CA ARG A 96 6.37 -8.80 8.05
C ARG A 96 5.42 -9.40 7.02
N ILE A 97 5.87 -9.51 5.78
CA ILE A 97 5.14 -10.28 4.77
C ILE A 97 5.03 -11.73 5.26
N PRO A 98 3.81 -12.29 5.39
CA PRO A 98 3.61 -13.67 5.82
C PRO A 98 4.35 -14.65 4.89
N GLU A 99 4.89 -15.74 5.44
CA GLU A 99 5.73 -16.70 4.69
C GLU A 99 5.03 -17.26 3.44
N VAL A 100 3.71 -17.51 3.52
CA VAL A 100 2.91 -17.95 2.37
C VAL A 100 2.96 -16.93 1.21
N TRP A 101 2.95 -15.64 1.52
CA TRP A 101 3.03 -14.57 0.54
C TRP A 101 4.46 -14.36 0.05
N ARG A 102 5.48 -14.49 0.90
CA ARG A 102 6.88 -14.45 0.46
C ARG A 102 7.17 -15.52 -0.60
N LYS A 103 6.71 -16.75 -0.36
CA LYS A 103 6.84 -17.86 -1.32
C LYS A 103 6.11 -17.59 -2.63
N ARG A 104 4.85 -17.14 -2.54
CA ARG A 104 4.03 -16.80 -3.73
C ARG A 104 4.63 -15.66 -4.56
N LEU A 105 5.16 -14.64 -3.89
CA LEU A 105 5.79 -13.47 -4.50
C LEU A 105 7.26 -13.70 -4.89
N ARG A 106 7.82 -14.88 -4.57
CA ARG A 106 9.22 -15.25 -4.85
C ARG A 106 10.23 -14.23 -4.29
N LEU A 107 9.94 -13.69 -3.11
CA LEU A 107 10.83 -12.76 -2.40
C LEU A 107 11.96 -13.54 -1.73
N SER A 108 13.21 -13.18 -2.00
CA SER A 108 14.37 -13.76 -1.30
C SER A 108 14.41 -13.32 0.17
N ARG A 109 15.13 -14.10 1.00
CA ARG A 109 15.56 -13.63 2.32
C ARG A 109 16.70 -12.63 2.08
N SER A 110 16.49 -11.37 2.45
CA SER A 110 17.56 -10.37 2.59
C SER A 110 18.12 -10.43 4.00
#